data_AF-A0A3C0J0D0-F1
#
_entry.id   AF-A0A3C0J0D0-F1
#
_cell.length_a   1.000
_cell.length_b   1.000
_cell.length_c   1.000
_cell.angle_alpha   90.00
_cell.angle_beta   90.00
_cell.angle_gamma   90.00
#
_symmetry.space_group_name_H-M   'P 1'
#
loop_
_entity.id
_entity.type
_entity.pdbx_description
1 polymer ?
#
loop_
_entity_poly.entity_id
_entity_poly.type
_entity_poly.pdbx_seq_one_letter_code
_entity_poly.pdbx_strand_id
1 'polypeptide(L)'
;MGFDGRFAYVVGRVRALENRMIDQARFNRMIDAEGPEELARILSETEYSLARDLGPERYEDVIDGELARVHALIESISPDPVLTGVFRARHDF
;
A
#
# COMPACT_ATOMS: atom_id res chain seq x y z
N MET A 1 20.23 -25.65 3.15
CA MET A 1 19.05 -25.18 3.92
C MET A 1 19.30 -23.75 4.42
N GLY A 2 19.12 -22.73 3.57
CA GLY A 2 19.49 -21.34 3.94
C GLY A 2 18.58 -20.24 3.36
N PHE A 3 17.52 -20.60 2.64
CA PHE A 3 16.56 -19.64 2.07
C PHE A 3 15.34 -19.44 2.97
N ASP A 4 14.94 -20.47 3.74
CA ASP A 4 13.63 -20.58 4.37
C ASP A 4 13.31 -19.46 5.38
N GLY A 5 14.24 -19.13 6.28
CA GLY A 5 13.99 -18.16 7.36
C GLY A 5 13.80 -16.70 6.90
N ARG A 6 14.54 -16.27 5.86
CA ARG A 6 14.42 -14.90 5.33
C ARG A 6 13.09 -14.71 4.60
N PHE A 7 12.70 -15.69 3.78
CA PHE A 7 11.40 -15.64 3.11
C PHE A 7 10.24 -15.75 4.11
N ALA A 8 10.34 -16.61 5.14
CA ALA A 8 9.31 -16.72 6.18
C ALA A 8 9.05 -15.38 6.91
N TYR A 9 10.10 -14.65 7.28
CA TYR A 9 9.96 -13.32 7.88
C TYR A 9 9.26 -12.34 6.95
N VAL A 10 9.68 -12.29 5.68
CA VAL A 10 9.13 -11.36 4.68
C VAL A 10 7.68 -11.67 4.39
N VAL A 11 7.33 -12.95 4.22
CA VAL A 11 5.93 -13.40 4.05
C VAL A 11 5.10 -13.00 5.27
N GLY A 12 5.57 -13.26 6.48
CA GLY A 12 4.86 -12.86 7.71
C GLY A 12 4.63 -11.36 7.79
N ARG A 13 5.62 -10.55 7.40
CA ARG A 13 5.52 -9.09 7.37
C ARG A 13 4.53 -8.60 6.30
N VAL A 14 4.53 -9.17 5.10
CA VAL A 14 3.57 -8.84 4.04
C VAL A 14 2.14 -9.21 4.47
N ARG A 15 1.92 -10.42 5.03
CA ARG A 15 0.62 -10.85 5.55
C ARG A 15 0.06 -9.91 6.62
N ALA A 16 0.92 -9.40 7.50
CA ALA A 16 0.50 -8.43 8.51
C ALA A 16 0.05 -7.10 7.90
N LEU A 17 0.68 -6.66 6.80
CA LEU A 17 0.35 -5.43 6.08
C LEU A 17 -0.91 -5.57 5.21
N GLU A 18 -1.14 -6.75 4.63
CA GLU A 18 -2.36 -7.05 3.86
C GLU A 18 -3.63 -6.77 4.67
N ASN A 19 -3.60 -6.97 5.99
CA ASN A 19 -4.73 -6.68 6.89
C ASN A 19 -5.11 -5.18 6.97
N ARG A 20 -4.24 -4.29 6.47
CA ARG A 20 -4.45 -2.84 6.49
C ARG A 20 -4.80 -2.28 5.10
N MET A 21 -4.91 -3.16 4.10
CA MET A 21 -5.42 -2.81 2.78
C MET A 21 -6.93 -2.53 2.84
N ILE A 22 -7.45 -1.90 1.77
CA ILE A 22 -8.88 -1.68 1.60
C ILE A 22 -9.56 -3.03 1.42
N ASP A 23 -10.32 -3.46 2.42
CA ASP A 23 -11.15 -4.66 2.37
C ASP A 23 -12.52 -4.37 1.74
N GLN A 24 -13.28 -5.43 1.47
CA GLN A 24 -14.60 -5.32 0.84
C GLN A 24 -15.55 -4.40 1.62
N ALA A 25 -15.50 -4.46 2.96
CA ALA A 25 -16.34 -3.64 3.81
C ALA A 25 -16.00 -2.14 3.67
N ARG A 26 -14.70 -1.79 3.68
CA ARG A 26 -14.27 -0.41 3.41
C ARG A 26 -14.62 0.04 2.00
N PHE A 27 -14.42 -0.82 1.00
CA PHE A 27 -14.76 -0.50 -0.38
C PHE A 27 -16.24 -0.16 -0.54
N ASN A 28 -17.13 -0.92 0.10
CA ASN A 28 -18.56 -0.60 0.11
C ASN A 28 -18.84 0.75 0.79
N ARG A 29 -18.21 1.03 1.95
CA ARG A 29 -18.32 2.36 2.59
C ARG A 29 -17.84 3.50 1.70
N MET A 30 -16.81 3.28 0.88
CA MET A 30 -16.31 4.28 -0.08
C MET A 30 -17.31 4.55 -1.20
N ILE A 31 -18.04 3.53 -1.67
CA ILE A 31 -19.11 3.69 -2.67
C ILE A 31 -20.27 4.51 -2.10
N ASP A 32 -20.59 4.29 -0.82
CA ASP A 32 -21.70 4.95 -0.12
C ASP A 32 -21.34 6.35 0.42
N ALA A 33 -20.10 6.83 0.20
CA ALA A 33 -19.63 8.11 0.71
C ALA A 33 -20.38 9.30 0.09
N GLU A 34 -20.78 10.27 0.91
CA GLU A 34 -21.54 11.45 0.45
C GLU A 34 -20.67 12.51 -0.24
N GLY A 35 -19.35 12.32 -0.23
CA GLY A 35 -18.42 13.23 -0.90
C GLY A 35 -16.95 12.92 -0.65
N PRO A 36 -16.06 13.72 -1.25
CA PRO A 36 -14.62 13.49 -1.20
C PRO A 36 -14.03 13.54 0.22
N GLU A 37 -14.61 14.33 1.12
CA GLU A 37 -14.18 14.48 2.52
C GLU A 37 -14.49 13.23 3.34
N GLU A 38 -15.65 12.61 3.11
CA GLU A 38 -15.98 11.32 3.70
C GLU A 38 -15.08 10.21 3.16
N LEU A 39 -14.79 10.24 1.85
CA LEU A 39 -13.85 9.32 1.24
C LEU A 39 -12.45 9.44 1.84
N ALA A 40 -11.93 10.67 2.01
CA ALA A 40 -10.64 10.93 2.64
C ALA A 40 -10.59 10.44 4.09
N ARG A 41 -11.69 10.59 4.86
CA ARG A 41 -11.80 10.05 6.21
C ARG A 41 -11.74 8.51 6.21
N ILE A 42 -12.48 7.84 5.32
CA ILE A 42 -12.46 6.38 5.20
C ILE A 42 -11.05 5.89 4.83
N LEU A 43 -10.39 6.56 3.87
CA LEU A 43 -9.02 6.25 3.47
C LEU A 43 -8.02 6.48 4.61
N SER A 44 -8.26 7.47 5.49
CA SER A 44 -7.40 7.74 6.65
C SER A 44 -7.36 6.62 7.69
N GLU A 45 -8.32 5.70 7.65
CA GLU A 45 -8.37 4.49 8.49
C GLU A 45 -7.53 3.33 7.89
N THR A 46 -6.86 3.56 6.77
CA THR A 46 -6.05 2.57 6.04
C THR A 46 -4.60 3.05 5.92
N GLU A 47 -3.79 2.30 5.18
CA GLU A 47 -2.43 2.70 4.82
C GLU A 47 -2.37 3.96 3.92
N TYR A 48 -3.50 4.50 3.46
CA TYR A 48 -3.63 5.77 2.73
C TYR A 48 -3.87 6.97 3.65
N SER A 49 -3.21 6.99 4.82
CA SER A 49 -3.47 8.01 5.86
C SER A 49 -3.17 9.44 5.42
N LEU A 50 -2.27 9.62 4.45
CA LEU A 50 -1.95 10.90 3.82
C LEU A 50 -3.15 11.56 3.12
N ALA A 51 -4.21 10.80 2.82
CA ALA A 51 -5.47 11.33 2.26
C ALA A 51 -6.09 12.42 3.13
N ARG A 52 -5.88 12.36 4.46
CA ARG A 52 -6.41 13.34 5.40
C ARG A 52 -5.65 14.67 5.37
N ASP A 53 -4.34 14.62 5.13
CA ASP A 53 -3.45 15.77 5.25
C ASP A 53 -3.34 16.56 3.94
N LEU A 54 -3.46 15.89 2.80
CA LEU A 54 -3.34 16.49 1.46
C LEU A 54 -4.65 17.00 0.89
N GLY A 55 -5.79 16.61 1.46
CA GLY A 55 -7.12 16.95 0.96
C GLY A 55 -7.58 16.04 -0.19
N PRO A 56 -8.90 15.89 -0.37
CA PRO A 56 -9.46 14.98 -1.37
C PRO A 56 -9.09 15.32 -2.83
N GLU A 57 -8.81 16.59 -3.13
CA GLU A 57 -8.42 17.06 -4.45
C GLU A 57 -7.02 16.59 -4.87
N ARG A 58 -6.20 16.14 -3.92
CA ARG A 58 -4.83 15.62 -4.15
C ARG A 58 -4.76 14.10 -4.04
N TYR A 59 -5.86 13.41 -4.35
CA TYR A 59 -5.92 11.95 -4.25
C TYR A 59 -4.84 11.23 -5.09
N GLU A 60 -4.43 11.79 -6.23
CA GLU A 60 -3.35 11.23 -7.07
C GLU A 60 -2.02 11.24 -6.32
N ASP A 61 -1.66 12.37 -5.69
CA ASP A 61 -0.44 12.48 -4.87
C ASP A 61 -0.43 11.47 -3.71
N VAL A 62 -1.60 11.23 -3.10
CA VAL A 62 -1.76 10.24 -2.04
C VAL A 62 -1.51 8.83 -2.57
N ILE A 63 -2.13 8.47 -3.69
CA ILE A 63 -1.99 7.13 -4.31
C ILE A 63 -0.55 6.89 -4.73
N ASP A 64 0.07 7.85 -5.42
CA ASP A 64 1.45 7.76 -5.91
C ASP A 64 2.44 7.71 -4.75
N GLY A 65 2.22 8.52 -3.71
CA GLY A 65 3.00 8.49 -2.48
C GLY A 65 2.95 7.12 -1.80
N GLU A 66 1.78 6.51 -1.70
CA GLU A 66 1.66 5.17 -1.11
C GLU A 66 2.24 4.07 -1.98
N LEU A 67 2.11 4.18 -3.31
CA LEU A 67 2.76 3.26 -4.24
C LEU A 67 4.29 3.31 -4.09
N ALA A 68 4.87 4.52 -4.06
CA ALA A 68 6.30 4.72 -3.85
C ALA A 68 6.77 4.17 -2.50
N ARG A 69 6.02 4.41 -1.42
CA ARG A 69 6.30 3.87 -0.09
C ARG A 69 6.28 2.34 -0.07
N VAL A 70 5.29 1.72 -0.72
CA VAL A 70 5.20 0.25 -0.82
C VAL A 70 6.38 -0.31 -1.62
N HIS A 71 6.76 0.33 -2.73
CA HIS A 71 7.94 -0.08 -3.48
C HIS A 71 9.22 -0.01 -2.65
N ALA A 72 9.44 1.08 -1.91
CA ALA A 72 10.59 1.24 -1.02
C ALA A 72 10.59 0.18 0.10
N LEU A 73 9.41 -0.11 0.69
CA LEU A 73 9.26 -1.16 1.68
C LEU A 73 9.65 -2.53 1.11
N ILE A 74 9.08 -2.91 -0.04
CA ILE A 74 9.34 -4.21 -0.67
C ILE A 74 10.83 -4.37 -1.01
N GLU A 75 11.47 -3.32 -1.50
CA GLU A 75 12.92 -3.29 -1.74
C GLU A 75 13.72 -3.49 -0.44
N SER A 76 13.32 -2.83 0.65
CA SER A 76 14.03 -2.92 1.93
C SER A 76 13.93 -4.30 2.60
N ILE A 77 12.87 -5.06 2.32
CA ILE A 77 12.64 -6.38 2.94
C ILE A 77 12.92 -7.54 2.00
N SER A 78 13.07 -7.30 0.69
CA SER A 78 13.23 -8.39 -0.26
C SER A 78 14.55 -9.16 -0.05
N PRO A 79 14.52 -10.49 0.04
CA PRO A 79 15.73 -11.30 0.08
C PRO A 79 16.53 -11.27 -1.24
N ASP A 80 15.89 -10.90 -2.35
CA ASP A 80 16.48 -10.69 -3.67
C ASP A 80 15.84 -9.46 -4.33
N PRO A 81 16.42 -8.27 -4.12
CA PRO A 81 15.91 -7.02 -4.69
C PRO A 81 15.98 -6.96 -6.21
N VAL A 82 16.92 -7.67 -6.85
CA VAL A 82 17.04 -7.70 -8.32
C VAL A 82 15.86 -8.44 -8.91
N LEU A 83 15.55 -9.64 -8.39
CA LEU A 83 14.39 -10.42 -8.83
C LEU A 83 13.08 -9.66 -8.55
N THR A 84 12.99 -9.02 -7.38
CA THR A 84 11.78 -8.29 -7.00
C THR A 84 11.61 -7.01 -7.82
N GLY A 85 12.72 -6.38 -8.23
CA GLY A 85 12.75 -5.24 -9.13
C GLY A 85 12.12 -5.53 -10.49
N VAL A 86 12.22 -6.76 -11.01
CA VAL A 86 11.59 -7.14 -12.30
C VAL A 86 10.07 -6.92 -12.27
N PHE A 87 9.40 -7.14 -11.13
CA PHE A 87 7.95 -6.89 -11.00
C PHE A 87 7.60 -5.40 -11.04
N ARG A 88 8.58 -4.51 -10.79
CA ARG A 88 8.44 -3.05 -10.85
C ARG A 88 8.75 -2.46 -12.22
N ALA A 89 9.29 -3.24 -13.15
CA ALA A 89 9.69 -2.75 -14.48
C ALA A 89 8.56 -2.03 -15.26
N ARG A 90 7.28 -2.36 -14.97
CA ARG A 90 6.13 -1.66 -15.57
C ARG A 90 5.90 -0.23 -15.03
N HIS A 91 6.56 0.11 -13.93
CA HIS A 91 6.47 1.37 -13.20
C HIS A 91 7.80 2.18 -13.27
N ASP A 92 8.83 1.68 -13.97
CA ASP A 92 10.15 2.33 -14.12
C ASP A 92 10.19 3.36 -15.29
N PHE A 93 9.08 4.04 -15.61
CA PHE A 93 8.97 4.98 -16.73
C PHE A 93 8.95 6.44 -16.29
#